data_AF-A0A529HMG7-F1
#
_entry.id   AF-A0A529HMG7-F1
#
_cell.length_a   1.000
_cell.length_b   1.000
_cell.length_c   1.000
_cell.angle_alpha   90.00
_cell.angle_beta   90.00
_cell.angle_gamma   90.00
#
_symmetry.space_group_name_H-M   'P 1'
#
loop_
_entity.id
_entity.type
_entity.pdbx_description
1 polymer ?
#
loop_
_entity_poly.entity_id
_entity_poly.type
_entity_poly.pdbx_seq_one_letter_code
_entity_poly.pdbx_strand_id
1 'polypeptide(L)' 'MTARDARLHAFRSDLADARLKGEVSAERFVAGLPARISVPVADLRNSPRWDAGVNTQAVFGDDVLVFEEREGWAWIQAER' A
#
# COMPACT_ATOMS: atom_id res chain seq x y z
N MET A 1 11.85 -4.72 -19.40
CA MET A 1 11.18 -4.70 -18.10
C MET A 1 10.87 -3.24 -17.78
N THR A 2 9.70 -2.77 -18.19
CA THR A 2 9.25 -1.41 -17.85
C THR A 2 9.08 -1.36 -16.34
N ALA A 3 9.91 -0.57 -15.66
CA ALA A 3 9.79 -0.42 -14.22
C ALA A 3 8.38 0.09 -13.89
N ARG A 4 7.62 -0.68 -13.12
CA ARG A 4 6.33 -0.23 -12.58
C ARG A 4 6.57 0.93 -11.61
N ASP A 5 5.69 1.91 -11.59
CA ASP A 5 5.76 3.01 -10.62
C ASP A 5 5.19 2.55 -9.28
N ALA A 6 6.01 2.57 -8.22
CA ALA A 6 5.63 2.17 -6.86
C ALA A 6 4.59 3.10 -6.22
N ARG A 7 4.37 4.29 -6.78
CA ARG A 7 3.28 5.19 -6.36
C ARG A 7 1.92 4.72 -6.86
N LEU A 8 1.90 3.88 -7.89
CA LEU A 8 0.69 3.37 -8.52
C LEU A 8 0.44 1.89 -8.23
N HIS A 9 1.47 1.14 -7.83
CA HIS A 9 1.41 -0.30 -7.64
C HIS A 9 2.04 -0.68 -6.30
N ALA A 10 1.40 -1.56 -5.54
CA ALA A 10 1.93 -2.05 -4.27
C ALA A 10 3.11 -3.00 -4.48
N PHE A 11 4.33 -2.48 -4.50
CA PHE A 11 5.54 -3.27 -4.36
C PHE A 11 6.64 -2.52 -3.60
N ARG A 12 7.38 -3.27 -2.79
CA ARG A 12 8.66 -2.94 -2.14
C ARG A 12 9.55 -4.20 -2.18
N SER A 13 10.81 -4.08 -1.76
CA SER A 13 11.80 -5.16 -1.95
C SER A 13 11.41 -6.50 -1.29
N ASP A 14 10.74 -6.47 -0.15
CA ASP A 14 10.33 -7.67 0.58
C ASP A 14 8.90 -8.13 0.22
N LEU A 15 8.02 -7.21 -0.21
CA LEU A 15 6.59 -7.49 -0.36
C LEU A 15 6.01 -6.82 -1.61
N ALA A 16 5.27 -7.59 -2.39
CA ALA A 16 4.49 -7.07 -3.51
C ALA A 16 3.09 -7.70 -3.58
N ASP A 17 2.19 -6.99 -4.25
CA ASP A 17 0.92 -7.53 -4.69
C ASP A 17 1.13 -8.73 -5.63
N ALA A 18 0.42 -9.83 -5.38
CA ALA A 18 0.40 -11.03 -6.21
C ALA A 18 0.12 -10.77 -7.69
N ARG A 19 -0.64 -9.71 -8.02
CA ARG A 19 -0.91 -9.28 -9.40
C ARG A 19 0.35 -8.83 -10.16
N LEU A 20 1.43 -8.47 -9.46
CA LEU A 20 2.68 -7.98 -10.05
C LEU A 20 3.74 -9.08 -10.24
N LYS A 21 3.40 -10.35 -10.00
CA LYS A 21 4.35 -11.45 -10.10
C LYS A 21 4.91 -11.58 -11.51
N GLY A 22 6.24 -11.54 -11.62
CA GLY A 22 6.95 -11.55 -12.91
C GLY A 22 7.12 -10.18 -13.56
N GLU A 23 6.52 -9.13 -13.00
CA GLU A 23 6.68 -7.75 -13.46
C GLU A 23 7.61 -6.93 -12.57
N VAL A 24 7.65 -7.25 -11.28
CA VAL A 24 8.52 -6.61 -10.29
C VAL A 24 9.34 -7.65 -9.52
N SER A 25 10.41 -7.21 -8.88
CA SER A 25 11.20 -8.04 -7.97
C SER A 25 10.78 -7.75 -6.53
N ALA A 26 10.40 -8.82 -5.81
CA ALA A 26 10.11 -8.79 -4.38
C ALA A 26 10.37 -10.18 -3.78
N GLU A 27 10.68 -10.25 -2.48
CA GLU A 27 10.91 -11.53 -1.78
C GLU A 27 9.63 -12.38 -1.68
N ARG A 28 8.48 -11.75 -1.44
CA ARG A 28 7.18 -12.42 -1.39
C ARG A 28 6.07 -11.63 -2.09
N PHE A 29 5.08 -12.39 -2.56
CA PHE A 29 3.91 -11.90 -3.26
C PHE A 29 2.65 -12.34 -2.52
N VAL A 30 1.76 -11.41 -2.17
CA VAL A 30 0.53 -11.70 -1.41
C VAL A 30 -0.69 -11.06 -2.06
N ALA A 31 -1.86 -11.66 -1.87
CA ALA A 31 -3.11 -11.05 -2.27
C ALA A 31 -3.48 -9.95 -1.26
N GLY A 32 -3.84 -8.77 -1.76
CA GLY A 32 -4.37 -7.70 -0.92
C GLY A 32 -5.75 -8.05 -0.37
N LEU A 33 -6.00 -7.72 0.89
CA LEU A 33 -7.29 -7.87 1.54
C LEU A 33 -8.11 -6.59 1.34
N PRO A 34 -9.34 -6.67 0.79
CA PRO A 34 -10.21 -5.50 0.66
C PRO A 34 -10.56 -4.91 2.02
N ALA A 35 -10.43 -3.60 2.13
CA ALA A 35 -10.82 -2.81 3.29
C ALA A 35 -11.32 -1.42 2.85
N ARG A 36 -11.84 -0.66 3.82
CA ARG A 36 -12.38 0.68 3.59
C ARG A 36 -11.92 1.64 4.68
N ILE A 37 -11.60 2.88 4.29
CA ILE A 37 -11.20 3.92 5.24
C ILE A 37 -12.40 4.30 6.12
N SER A 38 -12.21 4.23 7.44
CA SER A 38 -13.26 4.47 8.45
C SER A 38 -13.15 5.81 9.19
N VAL A 39 -12.10 6.59 8.90
CA VAL A 39 -11.86 7.92 9.48
C VAL A 39 -12.06 9.01 8.42
N PRO A 40 -12.38 10.27 8.79
CA PRO A 40 -12.57 11.35 7.82
C PRO A 40 -11.40 11.52 6.85
N VAL A 41 -10.17 11.45 7.36
CA VAL A 41 -8.93 11.58 6.61
C VAL A 41 -7.89 10.63 7.20
N ALA A 42 -7.24 9.82 6.36
CA ALA A 42 -6.13 8.94 6.70
C ALA A 42 -4.88 9.35 5.91
N ASP A 43 -3.78 9.65 6.62
CA ASP A 43 -2.51 9.99 5.98
C ASP A 43 -1.80 8.74 5.47
N LEU A 44 -1.47 8.71 4.17
CA LEU A 44 -0.60 7.70 3.59
C LEU A 44 0.83 8.22 3.61
N ARG A 45 1.69 7.59 4.42
CA ARG A 45 3.05 8.04 4.70
C ARG A 45 4.09 7.19 3.98
N ASN A 46 5.28 7.77 3.78
CA ASN A 46 6.39 7.07 3.11
C ASN A 46 7.04 5.95 3.95
N SER A 47 6.79 5.92 5.27
CA SER A 47 7.26 4.91 6.21
C SER A 47 6.30 4.80 7.39
N PRO A 48 6.26 3.66 8.11
CA PRO A 48 5.36 3.42 9.24
C PRO A 48 5.85 4.13 10.51
N ARG A 49 5.93 5.46 10.47
CA ARG A 49 6.36 6.32 11.58
C ARG A 49 5.55 7.61 11.59
N TRP A 50 5.27 8.14 12.77
CA TRP A 50 4.45 9.34 12.92
C TRP A 50 5.11 10.62 12.39
N ASP A 51 6.44 10.67 12.39
CA ASP A 51 7.26 11.77 11.86
C ASP A 51 7.58 11.63 10.36
N ALA A 52 7.12 10.54 9.72
CA ALA A 52 7.30 10.33 8.29
C ALA A 52 6.47 11.32 7.47
N GLY A 53 7.03 11.78 6.34
CA GLY A 53 6.33 12.65 5.41
C GLY A 53 5.05 12.00 4.86
N VAL A 54 3.99 12.80 4.74
CA VAL A 54 2.74 12.40 4.10
C VAL A 54 2.90 12.49 2.58
N ASN A 55 2.64 11.39 1.88
CA ASN A 55 2.67 11.34 0.43
C ASN A 55 1.33 11.79 -0.17
N THR A 56 0.23 11.32 0.42
CA THR A 56 -1.15 11.66 0.03
C THR A 56 -2.09 11.35 1.19
N GLN A 57 -3.37 11.63 1.02
CA GLN A 57 -4.42 11.29 1.97
C GLN A 57 -5.49 10.45 1.28
N ALA A 58 -6.07 9.50 2.01
CA ALA A 58 -7.31 8.84 1.67
C ALA A 58 -8.43 9.39 2.55
N VAL A 59 -9.65 9.39 2.07
CA VAL A 59 -10.80 9.96 2.77
C VAL A 59 -11.78 8.86 3.19
N PHE A 60 -12.69 9.22 4.09
CA PHE A 60 -13.73 8.31 4.55
C PHE A 60 -14.46 7.65 3.38
N GLY A 61 -14.55 6.32 3.43
CA GLY A 61 -15.25 5.53 2.42
C GLY A 61 -14.39 5.07 1.25
N ASP A 62 -13.15 5.55 1.10
CA ASP A 62 -12.23 5.07 0.07
C ASP A 62 -11.95 3.57 0.25
N ASP A 63 -12.01 2.83 -0.85
CA ASP A 63 -11.65 1.43 -0.90
C ASP A 63 -10.14 1.27 -1.02
N VAL A 64 -9.58 0.32 -0.28
CA VAL A 64 -8.15 0.03 -0.26
C VAL A 64 -7.91 -1.48 -0.23
N LEU A 65 -6.73 -1.88 -0.68
CA LEU A 65 -6.19 -3.22 -0.48
C LEU A 65 -5.11 -3.17 0.59
N VAL A 66 -5.23 -4.00 1.62
CA VAL A 66 -4.25 -4.14 2.70
C VAL A 66 -3.36 -5.36 2.44
N PHE A 67 -2.05 -5.17 2.45
CA PHE A 67 -1.08 -6.23 2.18
C PHE A 67 -0.28 -6.65 3.42
N GLU A 68 -0.17 -5.76 4.41
CA GLU A 68 0.50 -6.02 5.67
C GLU A 68 -0.06 -5.12 6.76
N GLU A 69 -0.25 -5.69 7.95
CA GLU A 69 -0.52 -4.95 9.17
C GLU A 69 0.55 -5.29 10.21
N ARG A 70 1.20 -4.26 10.75
CA ARG A 70 2.26 -4.44 11.74
C ARG A 70 2.39 -3.20 12.62
N GLU A 71 2.47 -3.41 13.93
CA GLU A 71 2.79 -2.35 14.91
C GLU A 71 1.89 -1.10 14.78
N GLY A 72 0.61 -1.29 14.48
CA GLY A 72 -0.37 -0.20 14.32
C GLY A 72 -0.37 0.48 12.95
N TRP A 73 0.39 -0.05 11.98
CA TRP A 73 0.42 0.43 10.60
C TRP A 73 -0.11 -0.61 9.64
N ALA A 74 -0.83 -0.13 8.62
CA ALA A 74 -1.19 -0.92 7.46
C ALA A 74 -0.40 -0.43 6.24
N TRP A 75 0.16 -1.36 5.46
CA TRP A 75 0.71 -1.06 4.14
C TRP A 75 -0.34 -1.41 3.09
N ILE A 76 -0.78 -0.38 2.37
CA ILE A 76 -2.00 -0.43 1.54
C ILE A 76 -1.77 0.10 0.13
N GLN A 77 -2.67 -0.24 -0.78
CA GLN A 77 -2.87 0.43 -2.05
C GLN A 77 -4.29 1.00 -2.08
N ALA A 78 -4.43 2.29 -2.42
CA ALA A 78 -5.74 2.86 -2.68
C ALA A 78 -6.32 2.29 -3.97
N GLU A 79 -7.60 1.91 -3.94
CA GLU A 79 -8.35 1.56 -5.15
C GLU A 79 -8.84 2.84 -5.84
N ARG A 80 -9.03 2.76 -7.15
CA ARG A 80 -9.46 3.90 -7.98
C ARG A 80 -10.95 3.85 -8.25
#